data_AF-A0A2P2LX51-F1
#
_entry.id   AF-A0A2P2LX51-F1
#
_cell.length_a   1.000
_cell.length_b   1.000
_cell.length_c   1.000
_cell.angle_alpha   90.00
_cell.angle_beta   90.00
_cell.angle_gamma   90.00
#
_symmetry.space_group_name_H-M   'P 1'
#
loop_
_entity.id
_entity.type
_entity.pdbx_description
1 polymer ?
#
loop_
_entity_poly.entity_id
_entity_poly.type
_entity_poly.pdbx_seq_one_letter_code
_entity_poly.pdbx_strand_id
1 'polypeptide(L)'
;MAITIVEQSGGQYHVLLIIADGQVTRSVDTHHGCLSPQEQKTIDAIVKASEYPLSIVLVGVGDGPWDMMREFDDNIPARAFDNFQFVNFTEIMAKNVNQSRKETEFALSALMEIPSQYKATIEHGILGRGKGNAMERFALPPPLYGASSFGGSSKPSRQSSFQQRVPSSSGYDSPLAGYDTSVGAAPSSSSLYDNQVCPICLTNPKDMAFGCGHQTCCECGEDLQLCPICRSHISTRIRLY
;
A
#
# COMPACT_ATOMS: atom_id res chain seq x y z
N MET A 1 4.51 -11.46 1.92
CA MET A 1 4.59 -10.24 2.74
C MET A 1 4.04 -10.52 4.13
N ALA A 2 2.75 -10.41 4.45
CA ALA A 2 2.30 -10.65 5.84
C ALA A 2 2.50 -12.09 6.34
N ILE A 3 2.03 -13.10 5.59
CA ILE A 3 2.28 -14.52 5.92
C ILE A 3 3.78 -14.82 6.05
N THR A 4 4.60 -14.28 5.15
CA THR A 4 6.06 -14.43 5.17
C THR A 4 6.67 -13.83 6.44
N ILE A 5 6.20 -12.67 6.89
CA ILE A 5 6.63 -12.03 8.14
C ILE A 5 6.25 -12.90 9.34
N VAL A 6 5.03 -13.45 9.36
CA VAL A 6 4.59 -14.37 10.41
C VAL A 6 5.50 -15.60 10.49
N GLU A 7 5.84 -16.23 9.35
CA GLU A 7 6.79 -17.34 9.35
C GLU A 7 8.18 -16.94 9.84
N GLN A 8 8.73 -15.82 9.35
CA GLN A 8 10.05 -15.32 9.73
C GLN A 8 10.13 -14.95 11.22
N SER A 9 9.00 -14.56 11.82
CA SER A 9 8.91 -14.28 13.26
C SER A 9 8.85 -15.54 14.14
N GLY A 10 8.81 -16.74 13.54
CA GLY A 10 8.62 -18.00 14.26
C GLY A 10 7.16 -18.30 14.60
N GLY A 11 6.20 -17.75 13.84
CA GLY A 11 4.77 -17.92 14.09
C GLY A 11 4.23 -17.04 15.21
N GLN A 12 4.80 -15.85 15.44
CA GLN A 12 4.21 -14.88 16.36
C GLN A 12 2.90 -14.32 15.77
N TYR A 13 1.97 -13.98 16.66
CA TYR A 13 0.70 -13.38 16.26
C TYR A 13 0.91 -11.99 15.66
N HIS A 14 0.31 -11.73 14.50
CA HIS A 14 0.35 -10.44 13.84
C HIS A 14 -1.05 -9.96 13.44
N VAL A 15 -1.22 -8.64 13.40
CA VAL A 15 -2.39 -7.99 12.80
C VAL A 15 -1.92 -7.19 11.59
N LEU A 16 -2.42 -7.52 10.41
CA LEU A 16 -2.21 -6.78 9.18
C LEU A 16 -3.29 -5.71 9.04
N LEU A 17 -2.91 -4.45 9.13
CA LEU A 17 -3.80 -3.31 8.84
C LEU A 17 -3.62 -2.88 7.38
N ILE A 18 -4.68 -2.96 6.59
CA ILE A 18 -4.71 -2.49 5.19
C ILE A 18 -5.59 -1.25 5.14
N ILE A 19 -5.06 -0.13 4.65
CA ILE A 19 -5.85 1.09 4.40
C ILE A 19 -6.07 1.18 2.90
N ALA A 20 -7.32 1.15 2.46
CA ALA A 20 -7.67 1.12 1.04
C ALA A 20 -9.00 1.83 0.77
N ASP A 21 -9.24 2.18 -0.49
CA ASP A 21 -10.44 2.84 -0.98
C ASP A 21 -11.56 1.87 -1.44
N GLY A 22 -11.36 0.57 -1.22
CA GLY A 22 -12.39 -0.46 -1.43
C GLY A 22 -12.50 -1.01 -2.83
N GLN A 23 -11.75 -0.47 -3.79
CA GLN A 23 -11.82 -0.92 -5.17
C GLN A 23 -10.88 -2.11 -5.42
N VAL A 24 -11.32 -3.32 -5.07
CA VAL A 24 -10.74 -4.51 -5.69
C VAL A 24 -11.17 -4.50 -7.15
N THR A 25 -10.19 -4.50 -8.06
CA THR A 25 -10.39 -4.26 -9.49
C THR A 25 -11.39 -5.25 -10.08
N ARG A 26 -12.60 -4.75 -10.38
CA ARG A 26 -13.58 -5.46 -11.22
C ARG A 26 -13.23 -5.20 -12.69
N SER A 27 -13.08 -6.26 -13.47
CA SER A 27 -13.00 -6.10 -14.92
C SER A 27 -14.37 -5.65 -15.43
N VAL A 28 -14.40 -4.73 -16.40
CA VAL A 28 -15.63 -4.37 -17.14
C VAL A 28 -16.30 -5.57 -17.80
N ASP A 29 -15.53 -6.64 -18.06
CA ASP A 29 -16.02 -7.90 -18.65
C ASP A 29 -16.59 -8.89 -17.62
N THR A 30 -16.61 -8.55 -16.33
CA THR A 30 -17.06 -9.49 -15.29
C THR A 30 -18.59 -9.53 -15.28
N HIS A 31 -19.16 -10.65 -15.75
CA HIS A 31 -20.61 -10.88 -15.67
C HIS A 31 -21.12 -10.81 -14.22
N HIS A 32 -22.36 -10.32 -14.04
CA HIS A 32 -23.01 -10.25 -12.73
C HIS A 32 -22.96 -11.61 -12.01
N GLY A 33 -22.36 -11.62 -10.81
CA GLY A 33 -22.25 -12.81 -9.94
C GLY A 33 -20.93 -13.59 -10.08
N CYS A 34 -20.04 -13.23 -11.02
CA CYS A 34 -18.72 -13.83 -11.12
C CYS A 34 -17.65 -12.96 -10.46
N LEU A 35 -16.65 -13.59 -9.84
CA LEU A 35 -15.51 -12.90 -9.25
C LEU A 35 -14.46 -12.56 -10.31
N SER A 36 -13.85 -11.39 -10.22
CA SER A 36 -12.70 -11.02 -11.05
C SER A 36 -11.47 -11.86 -10.65
N PRO A 37 -10.45 -12.00 -11.54
CA PRO A 37 -9.21 -12.68 -11.19
C PRO A 37 -8.50 -12.08 -9.96
N GLN A 38 -8.67 -10.79 -9.71
CA GLN A 38 -8.10 -10.09 -8.56
C GLN A 38 -8.89 -10.38 -7.28
N GLU A 39 -10.22 -10.40 -7.38
CA GLU A 39 -11.11 -10.79 -6.27
C GLU A 39 -10.81 -12.22 -5.82
N GLN A 40 -10.76 -13.17 -6.77
CA GLN A 40 -10.46 -14.57 -6.46
C GLN A 40 -9.08 -14.74 -5.79
N LYS A 41 -8.04 -14.08 -6.31
CA LYS A 41 -6.70 -14.12 -5.70
C LYS A 41 -6.68 -13.51 -4.29
N THR A 42 -7.55 -12.54 -4.03
CA THR A 42 -7.68 -11.92 -2.71
C THR A 42 -8.33 -12.88 -1.73
N ILE A 43 -9.43 -13.53 -2.13
CA ILE A 43 -10.09 -14.59 -1.34
C ILE A 43 -9.12 -15.73 -1.06
N ASP A 44 -8.43 -16.25 -2.08
CA ASP A 44 -7.46 -17.33 -1.92
C ASP A 44 -6.33 -16.94 -0.94
N ALA A 45 -5.91 -15.67 -0.97
CA ALA A 45 -4.90 -15.15 -0.05
C ALA A 45 -5.42 -15.04 1.40
N ILE A 46 -6.69 -14.66 1.60
CA ILE A 46 -7.32 -14.61 2.93
C ILE A 46 -7.50 -16.01 3.50
N VAL A 47 -8.02 -16.96 2.70
CA VAL A 47 -8.13 -18.37 3.07
C VAL A 47 -6.76 -18.93 3.45
N LYS A 48 -5.74 -18.70 2.63
CA LYS A 48 -4.37 -19.11 2.95
C LYS A 48 -3.81 -18.40 4.19
N ALA A 49 -4.21 -17.16 4.48
CA ALA A 49 -3.79 -16.45 5.68
C ALA A 49 -4.40 -17.04 6.96
N SER A 50 -5.61 -17.63 6.89
CA SER A 50 -6.28 -18.27 8.04
C SER A 50 -5.54 -19.51 8.56
N GLU A 51 -4.57 -20.00 7.80
CA GLU A 51 -3.69 -21.10 8.18
C GLU A 51 -2.50 -20.67 9.06
N TYR A 52 -2.40 -19.38 9.38
CA TYR A 52 -1.31 -18.73 10.11
C TYR A 52 -1.87 -17.89 11.27
N PRO A 53 -1.08 -17.60 12.32
CA PRO A 53 -1.50 -16.70 13.41
C PRO A 53 -1.52 -15.24 12.94
N LEU A 54 -2.43 -14.92 12.04
CA LEU A 54 -2.54 -13.65 11.34
C LEU A 54 -4.01 -13.21 11.25
N SER A 55 -4.30 -12.04 11.81
CA SER A 55 -5.55 -11.32 11.61
C SER A 55 -5.37 -10.21 10.59
N ILE A 56 -6.41 -9.93 9.81
CA ILE A 56 -6.41 -8.89 8.78
C ILE A 56 -7.52 -7.89 9.12
N VAL A 57 -7.19 -6.61 9.18
CA VAL A 57 -8.15 -5.52 9.35
C VAL A 57 -8.06 -4.63 8.13
N LEU A 58 -9.14 -4.56 7.35
CA LEU A 58 -9.27 -3.66 6.22
C LEU A 58 -10.00 -2.39 6.63
N VAL A 59 -9.30 -1.28 6.58
CA VAL A 59 -9.82 0.06 6.86
C VAL A 59 -10.18 0.74 5.55
N GLY A 60 -11.48 0.85 5.30
CA GLY A 60 -12.04 1.52 4.13
C GLY A 60 -12.07 3.04 4.28
N VAL A 61 -11.40 3.75 3.39
CA VAL A 61 -11.41 5.23 3.28
C VAL A 61 -12.03 5.68 1.96
N GLY A 62 -12.61 6.87 1.91
CA GLY A 62 -13.35 7.36 0.73
C GLY A 62 -14.77 6.80 0.62
N ASP A 63 -15.32 6.88 -0.59
CA ASP A 63 -16.76 6.72 -0.86
C ASP A 63 -17.21 5.27 -1.08
N GLY A 64 -16.27 4.34 -1.33
CA GLY A 64 -16.56 2.95 -1.68
C GLY A 64 -16.85 2.74 -3.18
N PRO A 65 -17.66 1.75 -3.57
CA PRO A 65 -18.59 0.93 -2.76
C PRO A 65 -17.91 -0.15 -1.89
N TRP A 66 -18.57 -0.52 -0.79
CA TRP A 66 -18.03 -1.45 0.23
C TRP A 66 -18.71 -2.82 0.28
N ASP A 67 -19.63 -3.12 -0.65
CA ASP A 67 -20.46 -4.32 -0.61
C ASP A 67 -19.63 -5.62 -0.61
N MET A 68 -18.59 -5.66 -1.43
CA MET A 68 -17.68 -6.81 -1.50
C MET A 68 -16.85 -6.96 -0.23
N MET A 69 -16.42 -5.85 0.38
CA MET A 69 -15.63 -5.91 1.60
C MET A 69 -16.47 -6.42 2.78
N ARG A 70 -17.78 -6.12 2.77
CA ARG A 70 -18.76 -6.73 3.69
C ARG A 70 -18.98 -8.21 3.41
N GLU A 71 -19.06 -8.61 2.13
CA GLU A 71 -19.18 -10.02 1.75
C GLU A 71 -17.97 -10.85 2.23
N PHE A 72 -16.78 -10.25 2.20
CA PHE A 72 -15.55 -10.87 2.71
C PHE A 72 -15.47 -10.97 4.24
N ASP A 73 -16.16 -10.08 4.96
CA ASP A 73 -16.29 -10.13 6.41
C ASP A 73 -17.10 -11.38 6.82
N ASP A 74 -18.28 -11.54 6.22
CA ASP A 74 -19.27 -12.51 6.67
C ASP A 74 -19.13 -13.90 6.03
N ASN A 75 -18.66 -13.99 4.76
CA ASN A 75 -18.87 -15.18 3.93
C ASN A 75 -17.67 -15.59 3.07
N ILE A 76 -16.48 -15.77 3.68
CA ILE A 76 -15.36 -16.43 3.00
C ILE A 76 -15.41 -17.95 3.26
N PRO A 77 -15.75 -18.79 2.26
CA PRO A 77 -15.76 -20.23 2.44
C PRO A 77 -14.35 -20.79 2.63
N ALA A 78 -14.24 -21.92 3.33
CA ALA A 78 -13.01 -22.72 3.52
C ALA A 78 -11.88 -22.11 4.36
N ARG A 79 -12.08 -20.95 5.01
CA ARG A 79 -11.13 -20.44 6.01
C ARG A 79 -11.12 -21.30 7.28
N ALA A 80 -9.94 -21.49 7.88
CA ALA A 80 -9.77 -22.30 9.08
C ALA A 80 -10.39 -21.66 10.32
N PHE A 81 -10.34 -20.34 10.40
CA PHE A 81 -11.05 -19.51 11.36
C PHE A 81 -11.35 -18.15 10.72
N ASP A 82 -12.25 -17.37 11.33
CA ASP A 82 -12.51 -16.01 10.89
C ASP A 82 -11.28 -15.13 11.17
N ASN A 83 -10.64 -14.59 10.15
CA ASN A 83 -9.38 -13.86 10.28
C ASN A 83 -9.37 -12.51 9.56
N PHE A 84 -10.55 -12.00 9.18
CA PHE A 84 -10.69 -10.79 8.37
C PHE A 84 -11.80 -9.91 8.95
N GLN A 85 -11.48 -8.64 9.22
CA GLN A 85 -12.42 -7.62 9.67
C GLN A 85 -12.43 -6.45 8.68
N PHE A 86 -13.60 -6.02 8.23
CA PHE A 86 -13.77 -4.75 7.51
C PHE A 86 -14.25 -3.62 8.43
N VAL A 87 -13.67 -2.42 8.28
CA VAL A 87 -14.10 -1.20 9.00
C VAL A 87 -14.23 -0.03 8.03
N ASN A 88 -15.44 0.54 7.93
CA ASN A 88 -15.68 1.75 7.16
C ASN A 88 -15.27 3.01 7.96
N PHE A 89 -14.03 3.45 7.77
CA PHE A 89 -13.48 4.61 8.49
C PHE A 89 -14.19 5.91 8.12
N THR A 90 -14.48 6.12 6.83
CA THR A 90 -15.17 7.32 6.35
C THR A 90 -16.52 7.49 7.04
N GLU A 91 -17.28 6.41 7.15
CA GLU A 91 -18.60 6.41 7.80
C GLU A 91 -18.50 6.74 9.29
N ILE A 92 -17.57 6.13 10.02
CA ILE A 92 -17.37 6.43 11.45
C ILE A 92 -16.96 7.90 11.64
N MET A 93 -16.03 8.38 10.81
CA MET A 93 -15.53 9.74 10.90
C MET A 93 -16.56 10.79 10.45
N ALA A 94 -17.54 10.43 9.64
CA ALA A 94 -18.63 11.31 9.21
C ALA A 94 -19.71 11.54 10.30
N LYS A 95 -19.76 10.72 11.36
CA LYS A 95 -20.79 10.83 12.42
C LYS A 95 -20.75 12.19 13.11
N ASN A 96 -21.91 12.73 13.50
CA ASN A 96 -22.01 13.99 14.23
C ASN A 96 -21.84 13.77 15.75
N VAL A 97 -20.64 13.33 16.16
CA VAL A 97 -20.23 13.15 17.55
C VAL A 97 -18.86 13.79 17.77
N ASN A 98 -18.42 13.93 19.02
CA ASN A 98 -17.08 14.46 19.31
C ASN A 98 -15.97 13.53 18.79
N GLN A 99 -14.80 14.12 18.53
CA GLN A 99 -13.66 13.42 17.94
C GLN A 99 -13.22 12.18 18.74
N SER A 100 -13.17 12.27 20.07
CA SER A 100 -12.77 11.16 20.93
C SER A 100 -13.72 9.96 20.84
N ARG A 101 -15.02 10.17 20.66
CA ARG A 101 -15.96 9.06 20.44
C ARG A 101 -15.77 8.43 19.08
N LYS A 102 -15.48 9.20 18.02
CA LYS A 102 -15.15 8.64 16.69
C LYS A 102 -13.93 7.75 16.74
N GLU A 103 -12.87 8.21 17.41
CA GLU A 103 -11.63 7.44 17.60
C GLU A 103 -11.86 6.16 18.40
N THR A 104 -12.65 6.25 19.48
CA THR A 104 -13.01 5.10 20.31
C THR A 104 -13.85 4.10 19.51
N GLU A 105 -14.81 4.58 18.73
CA GLU A 105 -15.67 3.76 17.89
C GLU A 105 -14.87 3.07 16.77
N PHE A 106 -13.96 3.79 16.14
CA PHE A 106 -13.03 3.21 15.16
C PHE A 106 -12.14 2.14 15.79
N ALA A 107 -11.51 2.44 16.93
CA ALA A 107 -10.64 1.50 17.63
C ALA A 107 -11.40 0.25 18.07
N LEU A 108 -12.62 0.40 18.59
CA LEU A 108 -13.48 -0.72 18.95
C LEU A 108 -13.82 -1.56 17.72
N SER A 109 -14.26 -0.93 16.62
CA SER A 109 -14.62 -1.63 15.38
C SER A 109 -13.44 -2.38 14.77
N ALA A 110 -12.23 -1.78 14.79
CA ALA A 110 -11.03 -2.40 14.26
C ALA A 110 -10.49 -3.56 15.12
N LEU A 111 -10.81 -3.58 16.42
CA LEU A 111 -10.24 -4.53 17.36
C LEU A 111 -11.26 -5.53 17.93
N MET A 112 -12.55 -5.42 17.58
CA MET A 112 -13.60 -6.22 18.22
C MET A 112 -13.44 -7.72 18.02
N GLU A 113 -12.88 -8.15 16.88
CA GLU A 113 -12.64 -9.57 16.60
C GLU A 113 -11.25 -10.05 17.02
N ILE A 114 -10.28 -9.16 17.24
CA ILE A 114 -8.91 -9.55 17.56
C ILE A 114 -8.81 -10.51 18.77
N PRO A 115 -9.57 -10.34 19.87
CA PRO A 115 -9.52 -11.28 20.99
C PRO A 115 -10.00 -12.70 20.65
N SER A 116 -11.07 -12.85 19.84
CA SER A 116 -11.57 -14.17 19.44
C SER A 116 -10.65 -14.80 18.39
N GLN A 117 -10.17 -14.01 17.43
CA GLN A 117 -9.23 -14.44 16.40
C GLN A 117 -7.92 -14.94 17.04
N TYR A 118 -7.35 -14.21 18.00
CA TYR A 118 -6.18 -14.64 18.74
C TYR A 118 -6.40 -16.00 19.44
N LYS A 119 -7.54 -16.17 20.13
CA LYS A 119 -7.88 -17.46 20.77
C LYS A 119 -7.97 -18.60 19.75
N ALA A 120 -8.59 -18.36 18.60
CA ALA A 120 -8.65 -19.34 17.53
C ALA A 120 -7.24 -19.81 17.13
N THR A 121 -6.26 -18.89 17.01
CA THR A 121 -4.89 -19.30 16.67
C THR A 121 -4.24 -20.24 17.69
N ILE A 122 -4.64 -20.15 18.97
CA ILE A 122 -4.21 -21.06 20.04
C ILE A 122 -4.93 -22.39 19.91
N GLU A 123 -6.26 -22.38 19.73
CA GLU A 123 -7.12 -23.56 19.64
C GLU A 123 -6.78 -24.41 18.40
N HIS A 124 -6.45 -23.78 17.28
CA HIS A 124 -5.96 -24.43 16.06
C HIS A 124 -4.48 -24.84 16.16
N GLY A 125 -3.77 -24.51 17.25
CA GLY A 125 -2.39 -24.91 17.50
C GLY A 125 -1.36 -24.31 16.54
N ILE A 126 -1.70 -23.20 15.88
CA ILE A 126 -0.86 -22.53 14.87
C ILE A 126 0.01 -21.40 15.45
N LEU A 127 -0.28 -20.93 16.66
CA LEU A 127 0.53 -19.93 17.36
C LEU A 127 1.91 -20.49 17.76
N GLY A 128 2.98 -19.75 17.47
CA GLY A 128 4.36 -20.13 17.81
C GLY A 128 4.94 -21.27 16.97
N ARG A 129 4.30 -21.63 15.85
CA ARG A 129 4.79 -22.65 14.92
C ARG A 129 5.13 -22.03 13.56
N GLY A 130 6.37 -22.19 13.12
CA GLY A 130 6.75 -21.95 11.73
C GLY A 130 6.29 -23.10 10.85
N LYS A 131 5.40 -22.84 9.88
CA LYS A 131 4.93 -23.87 8.94
C LYS A 131 6.00 -24.29 7.92
N GLY A 132 7.01 -23.44 7.69
CA GLY A 132 8.13 -23.69 6.77
C GLY A 132 7.70 -23.85 5.30
N ASN A 133 6.51 -23.38 4.95
CA ASN A 133 5.86 -23.65 3.66
C ASN A 133 5.26 -22.39 3.02
N ALA A 134 5.50 -21.19 3.57
CA ALA A 134 5.10 -19.98 2.88
C ALA A 134 6.02 -19.75 1.68
N MET A 135 5.41 -19.49 0.53
CA MET A 135 6.13 -18.95 -0.62
C MET A 135 6.77 -17.63 -0.20
N GLU A 136 8.08 -17.54 -0.38
CA GLU A 136 8.86 -16.36 -0.04
C GLU A 136 8.45 -15.21 -0.97
N ARG A 137 7.74 -14.22 -0.42
CA ARG A 137 7.38 -12.99 -1.13
C ARG A 137 8.30 -11.87 -0.68
N PHE A 138 9.14 -11.39 -1.59
CA PHE A 138 10.03 -10.26 -1.37
C PHE A 138 9.30 -8.94 -1.64
N ALA A 139 9.42 -7.98 -0.73
CA ALA A 139 8.99 -6.62 -0.98
C ALA A 139 9.93 -5.97 -2.00
N LEU A 140 9.35 -5.32 -3.02
CA LEU A 140 10.13 -4.50 -3.93
C LEU A 140 10.68 -3.26 -3.19
N PRO A 141 11.85 -2.74 -3.57
CA PRO A 141 12.33 -1.47 -3.03
C PRO A 141 11.34 -0.34 -3.35
N PRO A 142 11.21 0.67 -2.48
CA PRO A 142 10.33 1.80 -2.75
C PRO A 142 10.75 2.51 -4.05
N PRO A 143 9.79 2.91 -4.91
CA PRO A 143 10.11 3.59 -6.16
C PRO A 143 10.82 4.91 -5.86
N LEU A 144 12.04 5.06 -6.36
CA LEU A 144 12.82 6.29 -6.24
C LEU A 144 12.30 7.31 -7.27
N TYR A 145 11.38 8.16 -6.86
CA TYR A 145 11.00 9.33 -7.65
C TYR A 145 12.06 10.43 -7.43
N GLY A 146 12.90 10.68 -8.44
CA GLY A 146 13.84 11.80 -8.42
C GLY A 146 15.32 11.49 -8.66
N ALA A 147 15.65 10.45 -9.43
CA ALA A 147 16.97 10.36 -10.06
C ALA A 147 16.77 10.49 -11.58
N SER A 148 16.95 11.71 -12.09
CA SER A 148 17.25 11.91 -13.50
C SER A 148 18.40 10.95 -13.86
N SER A 149 18.13 10.05 -14.80
CA SER A 149 19.13 9.14 -15.35
C SER A 149 20.11 9.95 -16.19
N PHE A 150 21.08 10.59 -15.53
CA PHE A 150 22.34 10.99 -16.14
C PHE A 150 23.37 9.97 -15.72
N GLY A 151 23.88 9.25 -16.71
CA GLY A 151 24.70 8.07 -16.53
C GLY A 151 26.02 8.32 -15.80
N GLY A 152 26.53 7.22 -15.25
CA GLY A 152 27.95 6.93 -15.24
C GLY A 152 28.79 7.65 -14.18
N SER A 153 28.89 7.06 -13.00
CA SER A 153 30.21 6.75 -12.43
C SER A 153 30.07 5.77 -11.27
N SER A 154 30.43 4.53 -11.56
CA SER A 154 30.85 3.55 -10.57
C SER A 154 31.90 4.17 -9.63
N LYS A 155 31.64 4.19 -8.32
CA LYS A 155 32.70 4.11 -7.31
C LYS A 155 32.18 3.45 -6.03
N PRO A 156 32.91 2.46 -5.49
CA PRO A 156 32.38 1.53 -4.50
C PRO A 156 32.58 2.02 -3.06
N SER A 157 31.69 1.52 -2.20
CA SER A 157 31.86 1.17 -0.79
C SER A 157 32.57 2.15 0.15
N ARG A 158 31.92 2.45 1.27
CA ARG A 158 32.46 2.10 2.61
C ARG A 158 31.38 2.14 3.68
N GLN A 159 31.19 1.00 4.32
CA GLN A 159 30.57 0.87 5.64
C GLN A 159 31.43 1.60 6.69
N SER A 160 30.78 2.20 7.68
CA SER A 160 31.34 2.49 9.00
C SER A 160 30.15 2.67 9.94
N SER A 161 29.71 1.62 10.63
CA SER A 161 30.10 1.25 12.00
C SER A 161 29.98 2.38 13.01
N PHE A 162 29.04 2.18 13.94
CA PHE A 162 28.93 2.80 15.25
C PHE A 162 30.28 3.11 15.90
N GLN A 163 30.46 4.34 16.40
CA GLN A 163 31.02 4.58 17.73
C GLN A 163 30.77 6.01 18.22
N GLN A 164 30.56 6.10 19.54
CA GLN A 164 30.04 7.21 20.32
C GLN A 164 31.11 8.28 20.67
N ARG A 165 30.57 9.41 21.18
CA ARG A 165 31.04 10.27 22.31
C ARG A 165 31.68 11.65 22.02
N VAL A 166 30.87 12.65 22.40
CA VAL A 166 31.01 14.04 22.90
C VAL A 166 32.15 14.28 23.95
N PRO A 167 32.45 15.52 24.43
CA PRO A 167 32.96 16.77 23.80
C PRO A 167 34.16 17.39 24.59
N SER A 168 34.78 18.50 24.13
CA SER A 168 35.55 19.51 24.94
C SER A 168 36.07 20.60 23.97
N SER A 169 35.58 21.85 23.94
CA SER A 169 35.71 23.02 24.85
C SER A 169 36.94 23.92 24.60
N SER A 170 36.69 25.24 24.57
CA SER A 170 37.56 26.43 24.47
C SER A 170 38.05 26.82 23.07
N GLY A 171 37.97 28.08 22.59
CA GLY A 171 37.49 29.34 23.16
C GLY A 171 38.11 30.51 22.35
N TYR A 172 37.30 31.53 22.08
CA TYR A 172 37.66 32.92 21.69
C TYR A 172 38.31 33.15 20.31
N ASP A 173 37.57 33.72 19.34
CA ASP A 173 37.53 35.18 19.08
C ASP A 173 36.68 35.51 17.83
N SER A 174 35.97 36.63 17.89
CA SER A 174 35.29 37.34 16.78
C SER A 174 36.06 38.65 16.56
N PRO A 175 36.00 39.39 15.42
CA PRO A 175 34.74 39.77 14.76
C PRO A 175 34.74 40.05 13.22
N LEU A 176 33.51 40.13 12.70
CA LEU A 176 32.98 40.98 11.60
C LEU A 176 33.31 40.75 10.10
N ALA A 177 32.19 40.81 9.34
CA ALA A 177 31.97 41.34 7.98
C ALA A 177 31.94 40.37 6.78
N GLY A 178 30.78 40.33 6.11
CA GLY A 178 30.59 39.78 4.77
C GLY A 178 29.24 39.08 4.55
N TYR A 179 28.14 39.84 4.46
CA TYR A 179 26.88 39.31 3.94
C TYR A 179 26.98 39.29 2.41
N ASP A 180 26.96 38.11 1.81
CA ASP A 180 26.86 37.98 0.35
C ASP A 180 25.49 37.42 -0.01
N THR A 181 24.78 38.20 -0.81
CA THR A 181 23.38 38.01 -1.15
C THR A 181 23.30 37.07 -2.33
N SER A 182 23.11 35.78 -2.09
CA SER A 182 22.79 34.82 -3.16
C SER A 182 21.27 34.83 -3.40
N VAL A 183 20.89 35.50 -4.48
CA VAL A 183 19.58 35.43 -5.12
C VAL A 183 19.23 33.97 -5.42
N GLY A 184 18.43 33.36 -4.57
CA GLY A 184 17.78 32.08 -4.83
C GLY A 184 16.74 32.26 -5.92
N ALA A 185 17.07 31.86 -7.14
CA ALA A 185 16.10 31.69 -8.22
C ALA A 185 15.05 30.67 -7.78
N ALA A 186 13.78 31.09 -7.74
CA ALA A 186 12.65 30.22 -7.53
C ALA A 186 12.65 29.09 -8.59
N PRO A 187 12.46 27.82 -8.22
CA PRO A 187 12.23 26.78 -9.21
C PRO A 187 10.89 27.05 -9.90
N SER A 188 10.95 27.20 -11.22
CA SER A 188 9.81 27.37 -12.11
C SER A 188 8.75 26.31 -11.83
N SER A 189 7.53 26.76 -11.51
CA SER A 189 6.35 25.95 -11.18
C SER A 189 5.76 25.14 -12.35
N SER A 190 6.49 25.00 -13.46
CA SER A 190 6.01 24.39 -14.69
C SER A 190 6.26 22.87 -14.79
N SER A 191 7.13 22.29 -13.97
CA SER A 191 7.52 20.87 -14.08
C SER A 191 6.62 19.88 -13.33
N LEU A 192 5.69 20.35 -12.50
CA LEU A 192 4.77 19.48 -11.76
C LEU A 192 3.52 19.10 -12.57
N TYR A 193 3.06 19.97 -13.47
CA TYR A 193 1.87 19.73 -14.30
C TYR A 193 2.11 18.71 -15.41
N ASP A 194 3.32 18.70 -15.98
CA ASP A 194 3.67 17.84 -17.13
C ASP A 194 3.69 16.35 -16.76
N ASN A 195 3.93 16.04 -15.48
CA ASN A 195 3.91 14.65 -14.99
C ASN A 195 2.50 14.10 -14.75
N GLN A 196 1.44 14.91 -14.84
CA GLN A 196 0.06 14.50 -14.56
C GLN A 196 -0.83 14.38 -15.81
N VAL A 197 -0.34 14.83 -16.97
CA VAL A 197 -1.09 14.79 -18.25
C VAL A 197 -0.72 13.57 -19.10
N CYS A 198 -1.67 13.08 -19.88
CA CYS A 198 -1.51 11.90 -20.72
C CYS A 198 -0.36 12.11 -21.73
N PRO A 199 0.60 11.17 -21.85
CA PRO A 199 1.74 11.32 -22.76
C PRO A 199 1.37 11.25 -24.25
N ILE A 200 0.10 10.95 -24.56
CA ILE A 200 -0.39 10.85 -25.94
C ILE A 200 -1.06 12.16 -26.37
N CYS A 201 -2.07 12.62 -25.65
CA CYS A 201 -2.79 13.85 -26.01
C CYS A 201 -2.25 15.11 -25.34
N LEU A 202 -1.37 14.98 -24.34
CA LEU A 202 -0.77 16.08 -23.56
C LEU A 202 -1.79 17.06 -22.95
N THR A 203 -3.06 16.64 -22.86
CA THR A 203 -4.19 17.50 -22.50
C THR A 203 -4.95 16.91 -21.32
N ASN A 204 -5.39 15.66 -21.46
CA ASN A 204 -6.21 15.00 -20.46
C ASN A 204 -5.37 14.47 -19.29
N PRO A 205 -5.92 14.41 -18.06
CA PRO A 205 -5.26 13.79 -16.93
C PRO A 205 -5.05 12.29 -17.15
N LYS A 206 -4.05 11.72 -16.45
CA LYS A 206 -3.79 10.28 -16.44
C LYS A 206 -4.83 9.54 -15.58
N ASP A 207 -5.94 9.12 -16.18
CA ASP A 207 -7.03 8.39 -15.53
C ASP A 207 -7.10 6.89 -15.95
N MET A 208 -6.06 6.36 -16.60
CA MET A 208 -5.93 4.94 -16.95
C MET A 208 -4.51 4.42 -16.71
N ALA A 209 -4.37 3.25 -16.10
CA ALA A 209 -3.12 2.50 -15.94
C ALA A 209 -3.16 1.16 -16.67
N PHE A 210 -2.02 0.74 -17.23
CA PHE A 210 -1.83 -0.58 -17.83
C PHE A 210 -1.22 -1.58 -16.84
N GLY A 211 -1.33 -2.88 -17.13
CA GLY A 211 -0.71 -3.95 -16.32
C GLY A 211 0.81 -3.83 -16.11
N CYS A 212 1.51 -3.02 -16.92
CA CYS A 212 2.93 -2.69 -16.74
C CYS A 212 3.18 -1.49 -15.80
N GLY A 213 2.15 -0.86 -15.25
CA GLY A 213 2.22 0.29 -14.33
C GLY A 213 2.28 1.68 -14.98
N HIS A 214 2.36 1.75 -16.31
CA HIS A 214 2.37 3.03 -17.05
C HIS A 214 0.95 3.55 -17.29
N GLN A 215 0.81 4.87 -17.44
CA GLN A 215 -0.49 5.54 -17.43
C GLN A 215 -0.74 6.44 -18.65
N THR A 216 -2.01 6.52 -19.06
CA THR A 216 -2.57 7.41 -20.09
C THR A 216 -3.92 7.96 -19.65
N CYS A 217 -4.57 8.81 -20.44
CA CYS A 217 -6.00 9.04 -20.25
C CYS A 217 -6.82 7.88 -20.86
N CYS A 218 -8.09 7.73 -20.47
CA CYS A 218 -8.99 6.69 -20.94
C CYS A 218 -9.21 6.80 -22.45
N GLU A 219 -9.47 8.01 -22.94
CA GLU A 219 -9.69 8.28 -24.37
C GLU A 219 -8.53 7.80 -25.25
N CYS A 220 -7.29 7.94 -24.80
CA CYS A 220 -6.12 7.52 -25.56
C CYS A 220 -5.70 6.06 -25.27
N GLY A 221 -6.11 5.49 -24.13
CA GLY A 221 -5.66 4.18 -23.68
C GLY A 221 -6.56 3.00 -24.07
N GLU A 222 -7.81 3.27 -24.47
CA GLU A 222 -8.83 2.26 -24.75
C GLU A 222 -8.39 1.29 -25.87
N ASP A 223 -7.93 1.82 -27.00
CA ASP A 223 -7.59 1.03 -28.20
C ASP A 223 -6.11 0.57 -28.27
N LEU A 224 -5.28 0.92 -27.29
CA LEU A 224 -3.84 0.61 -27.35
C LEU A 224 -3.59 -0.88 -27.09
N GLN A 225 -2.92 -1.56 -28.03
CA GLN A 225 -2.47 -2.94 -27.85
C GLN A 225 -1.10 -3.04 -27.15
N LEU A 226 -0.26 -2.02 -27.32
CA LEU A 226 1.08 -1.92 -26.72
C LEU A 226 1.17 -0.65 -25.89
N CYS A 227 1.83 -0.75 -24.74
CA CYS A 227 2.11 0.41 -23.90
C CYS A 227 2.97 1.43 -24.66
N PRO A 228 2.58 2.71 -24.75
CA PRO A 228 3.33 3.73 -25.49
C PRO A 228 4.69 4.04 -24.85
N ILE A 229 4.87 3.70 -23.57
CA ILE A 229 6.07 4.01 -22.80
C ILE A 229 7.07 2.85 -22.83
N CYS A 230 6.63 1.61 -22.55
CA CYS A 230 7.53 0.45 -22.46
C CYS A 230 7.31 -0.62 -23.53
N ARG A 231 6.36 -0.41 -24.45
CA ARG A 231 6.03 -1.33 -25.56
C ARG A 231 5.60 -2.74 -25.14
N SER A 232 5.30 -2.95 -23.86
CA SER A 232 4.73 -4.21 -23.37
C SER A 232 3.29 -4.38 -23.88
N HIS A 233 2.89 -5.62 -24.14
CA HIS A 233 1.51 -5.93 -24.52
C HIS A 233 0.54 -5.58 -23.38
N ILE A 234 -0.54 -4.88 -23.71
CA ILE A 234 -1.55 -4.45 -22.74
C ILE A 234 -2.58 -5.57 -22.59
N SER A 235 -2.47 -6.35 -21.52
CA SER A 235 -3.47 -7.35 -21.13
C SER A 235 -4.47 -6.85 -20.09
N THR A 236 -4.15 -5.74 -19.42
CA THR A 236 -4.95 -5.20 -18.31
C THR A 236 -4.99 -3.69 -18.43
N ARG A 237 -6.20 -3.12 -18.35
CA ARG A 237 -6.48 -1.68 -18.29
C ARG A 237 -7.24 -1.41 -16.99
N ILE A 238 -6.81 -0.41 -16.25
CA ILE A 238 -7.35 -0.03 -14.95
C ILE A 238 -7.73 1.44 -15.03
N ARG A 239 -9.01 1.77 -14.82
CA ARG A 239 -9.46 3.16 -14.71
C ARG A 239 -9.14 3.69 -13.32
N LEU A 240 -8.59 4.90 -13.26
CA LEU A 240 -8.24 5.62 -12.03
C LEU A 240 -9.28 6.74 -11.86
N TYR A 241 -9.80 6.93 -10.64
CA TYR A 241 -10.78 7.96 -10.31
C TYR A 241 -10.15 9.04 -9.43
#